data_AF-A0A182GGF9-F1
#
_entry.id   AF-A0A182GGF9-F1
#
_cell.length_a   1.000
_cell.length_b   1.000
_cell.length_c   1.000
_cell.angle_alpha   90.00
_cell.angle_beta   90.00
_cell.angle_gamma   90.00
#
_symmetry.space_group_name_H-M   'P 1'
#
loop_
_entity.id
_entity.type
_entity.pdbx_description
1 polymer ?
#
loop_
_entity_poly.entity_id
_entity_poly.type
_entity_poly.pdbx_seq_one_letter_code
_entity_poly.pdbx_strand_id
1 'polypeptide(L)'
;MVSKVNRLSAAPLSTTCTMLVTLLLAVVCTLAITQVAGQTPTTAATPEATGSSSSSSSGSSSISTPNKSQVSDEALDKALNDKRYLMRQLKCALGEVPCDPVGKRLKSLAPFVLRGACPQCTPAELVQIKKTLAHLQRNFPAEWNKLVQTYAG
;
A
#
# COMPACT_ATOMS: atom_id res chain seq x y z
N MET A 1 -9.81 41.77 -14.43
CA MET A 1 -9.46 41.66 -13.00
C MET A 1 -8.09 41.02 -12.90
N VAL A 2 -7.05 41.82 -12.65
CA VAL A 2 -5.64 41.47 -12.83
C VAL A 2 -5.13 40.71 -11.61
N SER A 3 -4.63 39.49 -11.84
CA SER A 3 -3.97 38.65 -10.84
C SER A 3 -2.74 39.34 -10.26
N LYS A 4 -2.73 39.44 -8.93
CA LYS A 4 -1.67 39.99 -8.10
C LYS A 4 -0.50 39.00 -8.07
N VAL A 5 0.44 39.14 -9.00
CA VAL A 5 1.71 38.40 -8.98
C VAL A 5 2.54 38.91 -7.80
N ASN A 6 2.65 38.07 -6.78
CA ASN A 6 3.48 38.30 -5.60
C ASN A 6 4.95 38.26 -6.05
N ARG A 7 5.55 39.44 -6.26
CA ARG A 7 6.98 39.58 -6.56
C ARG A 7 7.77 39.29 -5.29
N LEU A 8 8.15 38.02 -5.11
CA LEU A 8 9.10 37.63 -4.08
C LEU A 8 10.51 38.07 -4.53
N SER A 9 11.04 39.06 -3.83
CA SER A 9 12.37 39.62 -4.02
C SER A 9 13.42 38.54 -3.74
N ALA A 10 14.16 38.13 -4.77
CA ALA A 10 15.33 37.26 -4.62
C ALA A 10 16.50 38.12 -4.11
N ALA A 11 16.81 38.00 -2.82
CA ALA A 11 18.06 38.52 -2.27
C ALA A 11 19.24 37.65 -2.78
N PRO A 12 20.43 38.24 -3.04
CA PRO A 12 21.59 37.48 -3.46
C PRO A 12 22.16 36.72 -2.27
N LEU A 13 21.79 35.45 -2.13
CA LEU A 13 22.44 34.55 -1.19
C LEU A 13 23.83 34.23 -1.73
N SER A 14 24.85 34.54 -0.92
CA SER A 14 26.28 34.39 -1.18
C SER A 14 26.61 33.18 -2.08
N THR A 15 27.30 33.43 -3.21
CA THR A 15 27.68 32.45 -4.25
C THR A 15 28.46 31.25 -3.69
N THR A 16 29.07 31.39 -2.52
CA THR A 16 29.75 30.29 -1.82
C THR A 16 28.78 29.24 -1.26
N CYS A 17 27.57 29.65 -0.88
CA CYS A 17 26.57 28.77 -0.30
C CYS A 17 25.87 27.93 -1.39
N THR A 18 25.62 28.50 -2.56
CA THR A 18 25.05 27.75 -3.70
C THR A 18 26.02 26.69 -4.22
N MET A 19 27.32 26.97 -4.25
CA MET A 19 28.35 26.00 -4.68
C MET A 19 28.48 24.82 -3.71
N LEU A 20 28.38 25.05 -2.40
CA LEU A 20 28.42 23.98 -1.40
C LEU A 20 27.18 23.08 -1.48
N VAL A 21 26.01 23.67 -1.71
CA VAL A 21 24.75 22.93 -1.85
C VAL A 21 24.70 22.13 -3.15
N THR A 22 25.17 22.69 -4.28
CA THR A 22 25.26 21.94 -5.54
C THR A 22 26.31 20.84 -5.50
N LEU A 23 27.46 21.07 -4.85
CA LEU A 23 28.48 20.03 -4.66
C LEU A 23 27.95 18.88 -3.80
N LEU A 24 27.27 19.18 -2.68
CA LEU A 24 26.65 18.17 -1.82
C LEU A 24 25.58 17.36 -2.57
N LEU A 25 24.69 18.02 -3.33
CA LEU A 25 23.67 17.35 -4.14
C LEU A 25 24.29 16.45 -5.23
N ALA A 26 25.34 16.90 -5.91
CA ALA A 26 26.03 16.11 -6.94
C ALA A 26 26.74 14.87 -6.35
N VAL A 27 27.37 15.00 -5.18
CA VAL A 27 28.01 13.88 -4.47
C VAL A 27 26.98 12.84 -4.01
N VAL A 28 25.84 13.26 -3.46
CA VAL A 28 24.76 12.34 -3.08
C VAL A 28 24.16 11.63 -4.31
N CYS A 29 23.95 12.34 -5.41
CA CYS A 29 23.45 11.73 -6.65
C CYS A 29 24.43 10.70 -7.25
N THR A 30 25.73 10.97 -7.23
CA THR A 30 26.74 10.05 -7.78
C THR A 30 26.94 8.80 -6.91
N LEU A 31 26.80 8.92 -5.58
CA LEU A 31 26.81 7.77 -4.66
C LEU A 31 25.57 6.87 -4.81
N ALA A 32 24.41 7.42 -5.19
CA ALA A 32 23.19 6.64 -5.38
C ALA A 32 23.20 5.78 -6.66
N ILE A 33 23.94 6.19 -7.69
CA ILE A 33 23.94 5.51 -9.01
C ILE A 33 24.91 4.31 -9.05
N THR A 34 25.86 4.20 -8.11
CA THR A 34 26.89 3.14 -8.11
C THR A 34 26.48 1.81 -7.46
N GLN A 35 25.25 1.67 -6.94
CA GLN A 35 24.82 0.44 -6.23
C GLN A 35 24.09 -0.60 -7.12
N VAL A 36 24.09 -0.48 -8.45
CA VAL A 36 23.45 -1.48 -9.34
C VAL A 36 24.48 -2.36 -10.04
N ALA A 37 25.17 -3.20 -9.26
CA ALA A 37 25.96 -4.32 -9.79
C ALA A 37 25.60 -5.60 -9.03
N GLY A 38 24.85 -6.49 -9.69
CA GLY A 38 24.78 -7.91 -9.35
C GLY A 38 23.45 -8.37 -8.73
N GLN A 39 22.52 -8.81 -9.57
CA GLN A 39 21.69 -10.00 -9.29
C GLN A 39 21.19 -10.59 -10.62
N THR A 40 21.64 -11.81 -10.86
CA THR A 40 21.45 -12.65 -12.05
C THR A 40 20.03 -13.24 -12.13
N PRO A 41 19.46 -13.40 -13.33
CA PRO A 41 18.23 -14.15 -13.55
C PRO A 41 18.54 -15.65 -13.59
N THR A 42 17.93 -16.45 -12.70
CA THR A 42 17.83 -17.91 -12.90
C THR A 42 16.42 -18.23 -13.35
N THR A 43 16.33 -18.56 -14.63
CA THR A 43 15.24 -19.28 -15.26
C THR A 43 15.30 -20.74 -14.81
N ALA A 44 14.22 -21.27 -14.27
CA ALA A 44 13.98 -22.71 -14.23
C ALA A 44 12.49 -22.96 -14.49
N ALA A 45 12.20 -23.38 -15.72
CA ALA A 45 10.91 -23.90 -16.15
C ALA A 45 10.79 -25.37 -15.75
N THR A 46 9.57 -25.83 -15.44
CA THR A 46 9.09 -27.17 -15.82
C THR A 46 7.55 -27.13 -15.97
N PRO A 47 6.97 -27.71 -17.05
CA PRO A 47 5.54 -27.76 -17.36
C PRO A 47 4.88 -29.10 -16.94
N GLU A 48 3.53 -29.13 -16.85
CA GLU A 48 2.57 -30.21 -17.22
C GLU A 48 1.20 -29.91 -16.56
N ALA A 49 0.13 -29.62 -17.33
CA ALA A 49 -0.85 -30.56 -17.92
C ALA A 49 -1.68 -31.29 -16.83
N THR A 50 -3.00 -31.51 -16.85
CA THR A 50 -4.14 -31.32 -17.77
C THR A 50 -5.37 -31.83 -16.99
N GLY A 51 -6.57 -31.29 -17.23
CA GLY A 51 -7.87 -31.88 -16.81
C GLY A 51 -8.77 -30.86 -16.11
N SER A 52 -9.62 -30.12 -16.84
CA SER A 52 -11.01 -30.49 -17.20
C SER A 52 -11.92 -30.63 -15.98
N SER A 53 -13.16 -30.14 -15.90
CA SER A 53 -14.04 -29.30 -16.71
C SER A 53 -15.30 -29.13 -15.85
N SER A 54 -15.91 -27.94 -15.92
CA SER A 54 -17.36 -27.70 -15.85
C SER A 54 -18.17 -28.22 -14.65
N SER A 55 -18.84 -27.33 -13.93
CA SER A 55 -20.30 -27.17 -14.08
C SER A 55 -20.87 -26.05 -13.21
N SER A 56 -21.81 -25.35 -13.83
CA SER A 56 -22.73 -24.33 -13.37
C SER A 56 -23.56 -24.79 -12.16
N SER A 57 -23.93 -23.87 -11.26
CA SER A 57 -25.34 -23.46 -11.04
C SER A 57 -25.54 -22.68 -9.73
N SER A 58 -26.57 -21.85 -9.80
CA SER A 58 -27.18 -20.95 -8.84
C SER A 58 -27.52 -21.54 -7.46
N GLY A 59 -27.52 -20.69 -6.43
CA GLY A 59 -28.45 -20.79 -5.29
C GLY A 59 -27.91 -21.33 -3.96
N SER A 60 -27.61 -20.39 -3.06
CA SER A 60 -27.81 -20.36 -1.59
C SER A 60 -27.49 -21.57 -0.66
N SER A 61 -26.62 -21.23 0.31
CA SER A 61 -26.62 -21.64 1.75
C SER A 61 -26.16 -23.05 2.14
N SER A 62 -24.94 -23.15 2.71
CA SER A 62 -24.64 -23.57 4.11
C SER A 62 -23.15 -23.92 4.31
N ILE A 63 -22.67 -23.73 5.53
CA ILE A 63 -21.28 -23.60 6.00
C ILE A 63 -20.39 -24.86 5.86
N SER A 64 -19.12 -24.68 5.45
CA SER A 64 -17.88 -25.21 6.09
C SER A 64 -16.69 -25.36 5.11
N THR A 65 -15.85 -24.32 5.03
CA THR A 65 -14.38 -24.39 4.83
C THR A 65 -13.84 -22.97 5.05
N PRO A 66 -12.62 -22.77 5.60
CA PRO A 66 -11.96 -21.48 5.61
C PRO A 66 -11.43 -21.22 4.18
N ASN A 67 -12.35 -21.20 3.22
CA ASN A 67 -12.06 -20.86 1.85
C ASN A 67 -11.82 -19.36 1.83
N LYS A 68 -10.55 -19.00 1.73
CA LYS A 68 -10.03 -17.64 1.68
C LYS A 68 -10.85 -16.88 0.64
N SER A 69 -11.87 -16.16 1.11
CA SER A 69 -12.83 -15.45 0.26
C SER A 69 -12.03 -14.54 -0.66
N GLN A 70 -11.92 -14.95 -1.93
CA GLN A 70 -11.20 -14.16 -2.91
C GLN A 70 -12.06 -12.93 -3.18
N VAL A 71 -11.57 -11.78 -2.74
CA VAL A 71 -12.24 -10.50 -2.95
C VAL A 71 -11.94 -10.06 -4.39
N SER A 72 -12.97 -9.76 -5.19
CA SER A 72 -12.76 -9.21 -6.54
C SER A 72 -12.33 -7.74 -6.46
N ASP A 73 -11.69 -7.23 -7.50
CA ASP A 73 -11.20 -5.85 -7.52
C ASP A 73 -12.33 -4.83 -7.47
N GLU A 74 -13.49 -5.13 -8.07
CA GLU A 74 -14.67 -4.24 -8.00
C GLU A 74 -15.27 -4.20 -6.60
N ALA A 75 -15.29 -5.34 -5.90
CA ALA A 75 -15.75 -5.42 -4.52
C ALA A 75 -14.79 -4.65 -3.59
N LEU A 76 -13.48 -4.75 -3.83
CA LEU A 76 -12.48 -3.95 -3.14
C LEU A 76 -12.70 -2.46 -3.38
N ASP A 77 -12.90 -2.04 -4.63
CA ASP A 77 -13.13 -0.63 -4.95
C ASP A 77 -14.40 -0.06 -4.33
N LYS A 78 -15.48 -0.85 -4.30
CA LYS A 78 -16.70 -0.45 -3.57
C LYS A 78 -16.42 -0.26 -2.08
N ALA A 79 -15.70 -1.18 -1.46
CA ALA A 79 -15.31 -1.07 -0.05
C ALA A 79 -14.39 0.13 0.22
N LEU A 80 -13.48 0.44 -0.71
CA LEU A 80 -12.58 1.60 -0.61
C LEU A 80 -13.31 2.94 -0.82
N ASN A 81 -14.40 2.95 -1.57
CA ASN A 81 -15.20 4.16 -1.74
C ASN A 81 -16.24 4.36 -0.62
N ASP A 82 -16.58 3.31 0.14
CA ASP A 82 -17.42 3.43 1.32
C ASP A 82 -16.61 3.96 2.52
N LYS A 83 -16.57 5.29 2.64
CA LYS A 83 -15.90 6.01 3.74
C LYS A 83 -16.35 5.56 5.13
N ARG A 84 -17.62 5.21 5.30
CA ARG A 84 -18.15 4.79 6.62
C ARG A 84 -17.63 3.40 6.97
N TYR A 85 -17.62 2.49 6.01
CA TYR A 85 -17.05 1.16 6.17
C TYR A 85 -15.55 1.24 6.48
N LEU A 86 -14.78 1.97 5.66
CA LEU A 86 -13.34 2.16 5.83
C LEU A 86 -12.98 2.72 7.21
N MET A 87 -13.68 3.77 7.64
CA MET A 87 -13.47 4.35 8.98
C MET A 87 -13.70 3.34 10.09
N ARG A 88 -14.71 2.47 9.99
CA ARG A 88 -14.94 1.40 10.97
C ARG A 88 -13.77 0.42 10.99
N GLN A 89 -13.26 0.02 9.83
CA GLN A 89 -12.12 -0.90 9.72
C GLN A 89 -10.84 -0.30 10.31
N LEU A 90 -10.56 0.97 10.02
CA LEU A 90 -9.42 1.70 10.57
C LEU A 90 -9.50 1.81 12.10
N LYS A 91 -10.66 2.18 12.64
CA LYS A 91 -10.90 2.25 14.08
C LYS A 91 -10.77 0.89 14.75
N CYS A 92 -11.23 -0.19 14.10
CA CYS A 92 -11.05 -1.56 14.60
C CYS A 92 -9.56 -1.92 14.69
N ALA A 93 -8.78 -1.60 13.65
CA ALA A 93 -7.34 -1.82 13.66
C ALA A 93 -6.67 -1.07 14.82
N LEU A 94 -7.03 0.20 15.03
CA LEU A 94 -6.58 1.00 16.18
C LEU A 94 -7.10 0.50 17.56
N GLY A 95 -8.08 -0.40 17.58
CA GLY A 95 -8.66 -0.92 18.82
C GLY A 95 -9.71 -0.02 19.46
N GLU A 96 -10.22 0.99 18.74
CA GLU A 96 -11.24 1.92 19.23
C GLU A 96 -12.66 1.32 19.18
N VAL A 97 -12.90 0.35 18.30
CA VAL A 97 -14.21 -0.30 18.10
C VAL A 97 -14.05 -1.81 17.92
N PRO A 98 -15.10 -2.62 18.18
CA PRO A 98 -15.06 -4.05 17.90
C PRO A 98 -14.87 -4.33 16.40
N CYS A 99 -14.09 -5.36 16.12
CA CYS A 99 -13.77 -5.78 14.76
C CYS A 99 -14.75 -6.83 14.24
N ASP A 100 -15.23 -6.65 13.01
CA ASP A 100 -15.85 -7.71 12.22
C ASP A 100 -14.77 -8.67 11.64
N PRO A 101 -15.16 -9.80 11.00
CA PRO A 101 -14.19 -10.77 10.49
C PRO A 101 -13.15 -10.19 9.52
N VAL A 102 -13.52 -9.21 8.70
CA VAL A 102 -12.60 -8.54 7.77
C VAL A 102 -11.63 -7.66 8.56
N GLY A 103 -12.15 -6.85 9.48
CA GLY A 103 -11.34 -6.01 10.36
C GLY A 103 -10.35 -6.79 11.21
N LYS A 104 -10.73 -7.98 11.73
CA LYS A 104 -9.84 -8.85 12.49
C LYS A 104 -8.64 -9.33 11.65
N ARG A 105 -8.90 -9.70 10.39
CA ARG A 105 -7.86 -10.10 9.46
C ARG A 105 -6.95 -8.93 9.08
N LEU A 106 -7.52 -7.76 8.82
CA LEU A 106 -6.74 -6.55 8.54
C LEU A 106 -5.82 -6.22 9.73
N LYS A 107 -6.38 -6.25 10.95
CA LYS A 107 -5.65 -5.97 12.20
C LYS A 107 -4.49 -6.93 12.43
N SER A 108 -4.64 -8.22 12.12
CA SER A 108 -3.55 -9.20 12.27
C SER A 108 -2.45 -9.05 11.22
N LEU A 109 -2.79 -8.62 10.01
CA LEU A 109 -1.84 -8.42 8.92
C LEU A 109 -1.13 -7.06 8.95
N ALA A 110 -1.76 -6.04 9.55
CA ALA A 110 -1.24 -4.68 9.62
C ALA A 110 0.24 -4.57 10.05
N PRO A 111 0.72 -5.21 11.14
CA PRO A 111 2.12 -5.08 11.55
C PRO A 111 3.12 -5.67 10.55
N PHE A 112 2.73 -6.68 9.76
CA PHE A 112 3.59 -7.23 8.72
C PHE A 112 3.61 -6.31 7.52
N VAL A 113 2.42 -5.94 7.03
CA VAL A 113 2.24 -5.15 5.81
C VAL A 113 2.95 -3.79 5.93
N LEU A 114 2.87 -3.15 7.09
CA LEU A 114 3.52 -1.86 7.35
C LEU A 114 5.05 -1.96 7.43
N ARG A 115 5.60 -3.14 7.72
CA ARG A 115 7.04 -3.42 7.65
C ARG A 115 7.51 -3.88 6.26
N GLY A 116 6.60 -3.93 5.29
CA GLY A 116 6.91 -4.33 3.92
C GLY A 116 6.83 -5.83 3.64
N ALA A 117 6.27 -6.64 4.55
CA ALA A 117 6.13 -8.08 4.37
C ALA A 117 4.67 -8.53 4.55
N CYS A 118 4.24 -9.60 3.88
CA CYS A 118 3.01 -10.29 4.27
C CYS A 118 3.13 -11.79 4.01
N PRO A 119 3.53 -12.59 5.01
CA PRO A 119 3.75 -14.02 4.83
C PRO A 119 2.45 -14.81 4.58
N GLN A 120 1.30 -14.23 4.95
CA GLN A 120 -0.02 -14.87 4.86
C GLN A 120 -0.85 -14.36 3.67
N CYS A 121 -0.26 -13.53 2.80
CA CYS A 121 -0.94 -12.95 1.64
C CYS A 121 -0.69 -13.74 0.36
N THR A 122 -1.70 -13.86 -0.51
CA THR A 122 -1.52 -14.32 -1.89
C THR A 122 -1.01 -13.18 -2.78
N PRO A 123 -0.46 -13.47 -3.97
CA PRO A 123 -0.02 -12.44 -4.91
C PRO A 123 -1.13 -11.44 -5.28
N ALA A 124 -2.36 -11.92 -5.47
CA ALA A 124 -3.52 -11.06 -5.72
C ALA A 124 -3.80 -10.12 -4.53
N GLU A 125 -3.79 -10.65 -3.30
CA GLU A 125 -3.99 -9.84 -2.10
C GLU A 125 -2.90 -8.78 -1.91
N LEU A 126 -1.64 -9.08 -2.27
CA LEU A 126 -0.57 -8.09 -2.19
C LEU A 126 -0.84 -6.88 -3.09
N VAL A 127 -1.38 -7.10 -4.29
CA VAL A 127 -1.77 -6.01 -5.19
C VAL A 127 -2.91 -5.21 -4.58
N GLN A 128 -3.92 -5.89 -4.05
CA GLN A 128 -5.08 -5.27 -3.39
C GLN A 128 -4.66 -4.45 -2.16
N ILE A 129 -3.80 -5.00 -1.32
CA ILE A 129 -3.24 -4.31 -0.15
C ILE A 129 -2.51 -3.05 -0.59
N LYS A 130 -1.60 -3.13 -1.57
CA LYS A 130 -0.88 -1.94 -2.08
C LYS A 130 -1.86 -0.85 -2.55
N LYS A 131 -2.92 -1.24 -3.26
CA LYS A 131 -3.99 -0.32 -3.70
C LYS A 131 -4.72 0.31 -2.51
N THR A 132 -5.08 -0.49 -1.50
CA THR A 132 -5.70 -0.01 -0.26
C THR A 132 -4.79 0.97 0.49
N LEU A 133 -3.50 0.65 0.67
CA LEU A 133 -2.55 1.54 1.35
C LEU A 133 -2.41 2.88 0.60
N ALA A 134 -2.28 2.85 -0.72
CA ALA A 134 -2.19 4.06 -1.53
C ALA A 134 -3.50 4.89 -1.48
N HIS A 135 -4.65 4.26 -1.32
CA HIS A 135 -5.92 4.96 -1.10
C HIS A 135 -5.97 5.61 0.30
N LEU A 136 -5.58 4.88 1.34
CA LEU A 136 -5.55 5.37 2.72
C LEU A 136 -4.62 6.57 2.88
N GLN A 137 -3.42 6.51 2.33
CA GLN A 137 -2.44 7.60 2.41
C GLN A 137 -2.94 8.90 1.76
N ARG A 138 -3.68 8.79 0.66
CA ARG A 138 -4.20 9.95 -0.07
C ARG A 138 -5.49 10.51 0.52
N ASN A 139 -6.39 9.64 0.98
CA ASN A 139 -7.76 10.02 1.33
C ASN A 139 -7.98 10.10 2.86
N PHE A 140 -7.15 9.42 3.66
CA PHE A 140 -7.27 9.29 5.12
C PHE A 140 -5.91 9.44 5.84
N PRO A 141 -5.18 10.56 5.61
CA PRO A 141 -3.82 10.72 6.14
C PRO A 141 -3.76 10.74 7.68
N ALA A 142 -4.81 11.23 8.35
CA ALA A 142 -4.85 11.30 9.81
C ALA A 142 -4.93 9.90 10.44
N GLU A 143 -5.82 9.05 9.94
CA GLU A 143 -5.97 7.66 10.40
C GLU A 143 -4.76 6.81 9.99
N TRP A 144 -4.23 7.04 8.79
CA TRP A 144 -3.00 6.40 8.33
C TRP A 144 -1.83 6.65 9.29
N ASN A 145 -1.60 7.90 9.70
CA ASN A 145 -0.52 8.23 10.62
C ASN A 145 -0.69 7.53 11.98
N LYS A 146 -1.92 7.44 12.49
CA LYS A 146 -2.19 6.68 13.72
C LYS A 146 -1.85 5.21 13.57
N LEU A 147 -2.21 4.59 12.44
CA LEU A 147 -1.88 3.18 12.17
C LEU A 147 -0.36 2.96 12.12
N VAL A 148 0.36 3.82 11.40
CA VAL A 148 1.83 3.74 11.32
C VAL A 148 2.44 3.87 12.71
N GLN A 149 2.01 4.85 13.50
CA GLN A 149 2.50 5.01 14.89
C GLN A 149 2.18 3.79 15.77
N THR A 150 1.04 3.14 15.55
CA THR A 150 0.61 1.97 16.34
C THR A 150 1.41 0.71 16.02
N TYR A 151 1.82 0.53 14.76
CA TYR A 151 2.35 -0.76 14.27
C TYR A 151 3.79 -0.72 13.72
N ALA A 152 4.27 0.45 13.30
CA ALA A 152 5.63 0.65 12.79
C ALA A 152 6.59 1.22 13.85
N GLY A 153 6.08 1.49 15.07
CA GLY A 153 6.88 1.81 16.26
C GLY A 153 7.54 0.58 16.88
#